data_AF-X8BGG9-F1
#
_entry.id   AF-X8BGG9-F1
#
_cell.length_a   1.000
_cell.length_b   1.000
_cell.length_c   1.000
_cell.angle_alpha   90.00
_cell.angle_beta   90.00
_cell.angle_gamma   90.00
#
_symmetry.space_group_name_H-M   'P 1'
#
loop_
_entity.id
_entity.type
_entity.pdbx_description
1 polymer ?
#
loop_
_entity_poly.entity_id
_entity_poly.type
_entity_poly.pdbx_seq_one_letter_code
_entity_poly.pdbx_strand_id
1 'polypeptide(L)'
;MLNDDPLIAGMAIDCPLPLHDSSRRLRGLYPACPRVYAVAVLADVCRRRWWPLASALTTDRLQVMFDNAAADMDRRAAARQLADTLVHTVIGRVVALVVLEGRAWDPGLENLWVHVDAEGTIDWVAVVDPTLRGLADDTELREPVVRLPSESALAVWVAHRCHRTLAPLFAKLHAVSAAAIPLATMWQLVGSAVVTAATQVPQLAGTCELTGMRRVRQCSRRWSTSVCRCEAPRFGAGARSLR
;
A
#
# COMPACT_ATOMS: atom_id res chain seq x y z
N MET A 1 -3.22 4.41 30.30
CA MET A 1 -1.93 3.82 29.87
C MET A 1 -2.05 3.55 28.38
N LEU A 2 -1.32 4.27 27.53
CA LEU A 2 -1.08 3.80 26.17
C LEU A 2 -0.21 2.55 26.33
N ASN A 3 -0.75 1.40 26.01
CA ASN A 3 0.03 0.17 25.97
C ASN A 3 0.98 0.35 24.79
N ASP A 4 2.27 0.53 25.03
CA ASP A 4 3.24 0.67 23.95
C ASP A 4 3.17 -0.59 23.08
N ASP A 5 2.91 -0.41 21.80
CA ASP A 5 2.82 -1.52 20.84
C ASP A 5 4.16 -2.24 20.78
N PRO A 6 4.24 -3.55 21.07
CA PRO A 6 5.51 -4.24 21.30
C PRO A 6 6.39 -4.29 20.04
N LEU A 7 5.81 -4.29 18.84
CA LEU A 7 6.57 -4.27 17.60
C LEU A 7 7.19 -2.90 17.36
N ILE A 8 6.51 -1.83 17.76
CA ILE A 8 7.02 -0.45 17.68
C ILE A 8 8.05 -0.19 18.78
N ALA A 9 7.79 -0.62 20.01
CA ALA A 9 8.69 -0.47 21.15
C ALA A 9 9.99 -1.27 20.96
N GLY A 10 9.93 -2.40 20.25
CA GLY A 10 11.08 -3.23 19.94
C GLY A 10 11.94 -2.74 18.76
N MET A 11 11.61 -1.61 18.12
CA MET A 11 12.41 -1.06 17.03
C MET A 11 13.74 -0.48 17.55
N ALA A 12 14.85 -0.86 16.92
CA ALA A 12 16.18 -0.32 17.21
C ALA A 12 16.58 0.68 16.11
N ILE A 13 16.29 1.97 16.35
CA ILE A 13 16.57 3.06 15.39
C ILE A 13 17.89 3.73 15.76
N ASP A 14 18.99 3.31 15.14
CA ASP A 14 20.31 3.90 15.40
C ASP A 14 20.49 5.26 14.70
N CYS A 15 19.92 5.40 13.49
CA CYS A 15 19.97 6.61 12.69
C CYS A 15 18.55 7.03 12.28
N PRO A 16 18.02 8.15 12.81
CA PRO A 16 16.74 8.67 12.38
C PRO A 16 16.74 9.03 10.89
N LEU A 17 15.74 8.52 10.16
CA LEU A 17 15.52 8.75 8.73
C LEU A 17 14.22 9.53 8.54
N PRO A 18 14.02 10.23 7.41
CA PRO A 18 12.79 10.95 7.13
C PRO A 18 11.53 10.07 7.27
N LEU A 19 11.61 8.80 6.87
CA LEU A 19 10.51 7.85 7.01
C LEU A 19 10.14 7.57 8.47
N HIS A 20 11.08 7.65 9.42
CA HIS A 20 10.80 7.49 10.85
C HIS A 20 9.92 8.62 11.38
N ASP A 21 10.19 9.86 10.97
CA ASP A 21 9.40 11.01 11.38
C ASP A 21 7.99 10.96 10.75
N SER A 22 7.88 10.64 9.47
CA SER A 22 6.59 10.42 8.81
C SER A 22 5.81 9.28 9.47
N SER A 23 6.47 8.16 9.77
CA SER A 23 5.82 7.03 10.44
C SER A 23 5.38 7.35 11.86
N ARG A 24 6.13 8.19 12.60
CA ARG A 24 5.71 8.70 13.91
C ARG A 24 4.41 9.51 13.80
N ARG A 25 4.29 10.39 12.80
CA ARG A 25 3.06 11.17 12.54
C ARG A 25 1.90 10.28 12.12
N LEU A 26 2.14 9.29 11.25
CA LEU A 26 1.13 8.30 10.84
C LEU A 26 0.60 7.47 12.01
N ARG A 27 1.46 7.10 12.98
CA ARG A 27 1.02 6.42 14.23
C ARG A 27 0.08 7.31 15.04
N GLY A 28 0.29 8.62 15.00
CA GLY A 28 -0.55 9.61 15.69
C GLY A 28 -1.96 9.75 15.09
N LEU A 29 -2.20 9.34 13.85
CA LEU A 29 -3.52 9.40 13.21
C LEU A 29 -4.54 8.48 13.90
N TYR A 30 -4.10 7.33 14.40
CA TYR A 30 -4.97 6.41 15.12
C TYR A 30 -4.23 5.75 16.30
N PRO A 31 -4.12 6.44 17.44
CA PRO A 31 -3.31 5.98 18.58
C PRO A 31 -3.74 4.64 19.17
N ALA A 32 -5.01 4.26 19.03
CA ALA A 32 -5.51 2.95 19.46
C ALA A 32 -4.96 1.80 18.58
N CYS A 33 -4.61 2.09 17.33
CA CYS A 33 -4.12 1.13 16.35
C CYS A 33 -2.95 1.73 15.54
N PRO A 34 -1.79 1.98 16.17
CA PRO A 34 -0.72 2.79 15.59
C PRO A 34 -0.11 2.17 14.31
N ARG A 35 -0.24 0.85 14.11
CA ARG A 35 0.25 0.12 12.93
C ARG A 35 -0.63 0.26 11.68
N VAL A 36 -1.83 0.83 11.81
CA VAL A 36 -2.81 0.91 10.71
C VAL A 36 -2.28 1.72 9.53
N TYR A 37 -1.68 2.88 9.78
CA TYR A 37 -1.17 3.75 8.72
C TYR A 37 0.36 3.79 8.63
N ALA A 38 1.06 3.54 9.75
CA ALA A 38 2.51 3.63 9.80
C ALA A 38 3.22 2.39 9.23
N VAL A 39 4.46 2.58 8.81
CA VAL A 39 5.37 1.55 8.29
C VAL A 39 6.63 1.50 9.15
N ALA A 40 7.29 0.34 9.19
CA ALA A 40 8.60 0.19 9.80
C ALA A 40 9.71 0.27 8.73
N VAL A 41 10.95 0.49 9.18
CA VAL A 41 12.13 0.21 8.35
C VAL A 41 12.63 -1.17 8.73
N LEU A 42 12.85 -2.04 7.75
CA LEU A 42 13.17 -3.44 7.98
C LEU A 42 14.48 -3.63 8.76
N ALA A 43 15.41 -2.69 8.61
CA ALA A 43 16.69 -2.70 9.33
C ALA A 43 16.51 -2.57 10.85
N ASP A 44 15.42 -1.93 11.30
CA ASP A 44 15.22 -1.58 12.71
C ASP A 44 14.37 -2.62 13.45
N VAL A 45 13.88 -3.67 12.78
CA VAL A 45 12.99 -4.68 13.37
C VAL A 45 13.65 -6.06 13.47
N CYS A 46 13.29 -6.80 14.52
CA CYS A 46 13.60 -8.23 14.58
C CYS A 46 12.82 -8.97 13.50
N ARG A 47 13.51 -9.71 12.62
CA ARG A 47 12.89 -10.39 11.46
C ARG A 47 12.02 -11.61 11.78
N ARG A 48 11.76 -11.89 13.06
CA ARG A 48 10.85 -12.97 13.47
C ARG A 48 9.44 -12.66 12.94
N ARG A 49 8.82 -13.62 12.23
CA ARG A 49 7.50 -13.48 11.55
C ARG A 49 7.42 -12.43 10.45
N TRP A 50 8.55 -11.83 10.06
CA TRP A 50 8.62 -10.99 8.88
C TRP A 50 8.98 -11.82 7.65
N TRP A 51 8.39 -11.49 6.51
CA TRP A 51 8.75 -12.10 5.25
C TRP A 51 8.59 -11.13 4.06
N PRO A 52 9.39 -11.28 3.00
CA PRO A 52 9.29 -10.41 1.83
C PRO A 52 7.96 -10.66 1.12
N LEU A 53 7.19 -9.60 0.85
CA LEU A 53 5.86 -9.73 0.21
C LEU A 53 5.95 -10.44 -1.14
N ALA A 54 7.05 -10.25 -1.87
CA ALA A 54 7.35 -10.97 -3.12
C ALA A 54 7.23 -12.51 -3.00
N SER A 55 7.53 -13.07 -1.82
CA SER A 55 7.43 -14.52 -1.61
C SER A 55 5.99 -15.04 -1.65
N ALA A 56 4.96 -14.18 -1.53
CA ALA A 56 3.56 -14.58 -1.74
C ALA A 56 3.29 -15.09 -3.17
N LEU A 57 4.12 -14.69 -4.15
CA LEU A 57 3.98 -15.12 -5.53
C LEU A 57 4.68 -16.45 -5.81
N THR A 58 5.76 -16.75 -5.09
CA THR A 58 6.63 -17.91 -5.36
C THR A 58 6.44 -19.07 -4.39
N THR A 59 5.71 -18.84 -3.29
CA THR A 59 5.41 -19.84 -2.26
C THR A 59 3.90 -20.10 -2.15
N ASP A 60 3.52 -20.95 -1.20
CA ASP A 60 2.15 -21.26 -0.81
C ASP A 60 1.56 -20.29 0.23
N ARG A 61 2.30 -19.27 0.68
CA ARG A 61 1.85 -18.33 1.72
C ARG A 61 0.45 -17.77 1.48
N LEU A 62 0.15 -17.33 0.26
CA LEU A 62 -1.16 -16.75 -0.05
C LEU A 62 -2.28 -17.81 -0.06
N GLN A 63 -1.94 -19.06 -0.43
CA GLN A 63 -2.86 -20.19 -0.33
C GLN A 63 -3.17 -20.49 1.15
N VAL A 64 -2.14 -20.60 1.99
CA VAL A 64 -2.28 -20.85 3.43
C VAL A 64 -3.10 -19.74 4.11
N MET A 65 -2.82 -18.47 3.81
CA MET A 65 -3.62 -17.35 4.32
C MET A 65 -5.08 -17.42 3.89
N PHE A 66 -5.34 -17.79 2.63
CA PHE A 66 -6.70 -17.95 2.12
C PHE A 66 -7.42 -19.13 2.78
N ASP A 67 -6.76 -20.29 2.91
CA ASP A 67 -7.34 -21.49 3.51
C ASP A 67 -7.64 -21.28 5.00
N ASN A 68 -6.75 -20.60 5.73
CA ASN A 68 -6.99 -20.22 7.11
C ASN A 68 -8.22 -19.29 7.23
N ALA A 69 -8.32 -18.26 6.40
CA ALA A 69 -9.49 -17.39 6.41
C ALA A 69 -10.78 -18.15 6.03
N ALA A 70 -10.71 -19.04 5.04
CA ALA A 70 -11.84 -19.84 4.58
C ALA A 70 -12.26 -20.96 5.55
N ALA A 71 -11.47 -21.24 6.59
CA ALA A 71 -11.86 -22.15 7.67
C ALA A 71 -12.98 -21.55 8.54
N ASP A 72 -12.98 -20.23 8.70
CA ASP A 72 -13.91 -19.52 9.60
C ASP A 72 -15.06 -18.79 8.86
N MET A 73 -14.95 -18.63 7.53
CA MET A 73 -15.96 -17.92 6.72
C MET A 73 -16.12 -18.48 5.31
N ASP A 74 -17.15 -18.02 4.59
CA ASP A 74 -17.35 -18.41 3.21
C ASP A 74 -16.17 -17.97 2.31
N ARG A 75 -15.87 -18.76 1.27
CA ARG A 75 -14.72 -18.53 0.37
C ARG A 75 -14.70 -17.14 -0.27
N ARG A 76 -15.86 -16.54 -0.57
CA ARG A 76 -15.94 -15.18 -1.14
C ARG A 76 -15.59 -14.14 -0.08
N ALA A 77 -16.10 -14.28 1.14
CA ALA A 77 -15.71 -13.43 2.25
C ALA A 77 -14.20 -13.54 2.55
N ALA A 78 -13.65 -14.76 2.58
CA ALA A 78 -12.22 -14.99 2.78
C ALA A 78 -11.37 -14.33 1.68
N ALA A 79 -11.75 -14.51 0.41
CA ALA A 79 -11.05 -13.87 -0.71
C ALA A 79 -11.14 -12.34 -0.64
N ARG A 80 -12.30 -11.79 -0.25
CA ARG A 80 -12.48 -10.35 -0.11
C ARG A 80 -11.67 -9.78 1.05
N GLN A 81 -11.69 -10.42 2.22
CA GLN A 81 -10.89 -10.01 3.38
C GLN A 81 -9.39 -10.01 3.07
N LEU A 82 -8.91 -11.06 2.40
CA LEU A 82 -7.50 -11.13 2.01
C LEU A 82 -7.16 -10.07 0.95
N ALA A 83 -8.06 -9.81 0.00
CA ALA A 83 -7.89 -8.72 -0.96
C ALA A 83 -7.84 -7.36 -0.25
N ASP A 84 -8.75 -7.07 0.67
CA ASP A 84 -8.75 -5.84 1.47
C ASP A 84 -7.47 -5.69 2.29
N THR A 85 -6.96 -6.79 2.86
CA THR A 85 -5.69 -6.81 3.59
C THR A 85 -4.50 -6.44 2.69
N LEU A 86 -4.43 -7.02 1.49
CA LEU A 86 -3.40 -6.68 0.50
C LEU A 86 -3.52 -5.24 0.03
N VAL A 87 -4.74 -4.76 -0.23
CA VAL A 87 -5.01 -3.36 -0.59
C VAL A 87 -4.54 -2.43 0.50
N HIS A 88 -4.88 -2.69 1.76
CA HIS A 88 -4.46 -1.83 2.87
C HIS A 88 -2.93 -1.86 3.08
N THR A 89 -2.31 -3.02 2.88
CA THR A 89 -0.84 -3.20 2.96
C THR A 89 -0.11 -2.32 1.93
N VAL A 90 -0.59 -2.29 0.69
CA VAL A 90 0.09 -1.58 -0.41
C VAL A 90 -0.40 -0.14 -0.59
N ILE A 91 -1.72 0.10 -0.52
CA ILE A 91 -2.37 1.38 -0.79
C ILE A 91 -2.58 2.19 0.47
N GLY A 92 -3.28 1.61 1.45
CA GLY A 92 -3.88 2.39 2.56
C GLY A 92 -2.85 3.23 3.29
N ARG A 93 -1.68 2.64 3.54
CA ARG A 93 -0.56 3.28 4.24
C ARG A 93 0.15 4.34 3.40
N VAL A 94 0.54 4.00 2.17
CA VAL A 94 1.29 4.95 1.32
C VAL A 94 0.42 6.13 0.91
N VAL A 95 -0.88 5.90 0.66
CA VAL A 95 -1.83 6.97 0.32
C VAL A 95 -2.09 7.86 1.52
N ALA A 96 -2.14 7.32 2.75
CA ALA A 96 -2.22 8.14 3.95
C ALA A 96 -1.04 9.12 4.03
N LEU A 97 0.18 8.68 3.72
CA LEU A 97 1.34 9.57 3.68
C LEU A 97 1.27 10.61 2.56
N VAL A 98 0.82 10.21 1.37
CA VAL A 98 0.65 11.14 0.23
C VAL A 98 -0.35 12.23 0.58
N VAL A 99 -1.48 11.86 1.19
CA VAL A 99 -2.53 12.82 1.56
C VAL A 99 -2.04 13.74 2.68
N LEU A 100 -1.41 13.17 3.72
CA LEU A 100 -0.96 13.91 4.89
C LEU A 100 0.22 14.85 4.57
N GLU A 101 1.26 14.33 3.90
CA GLU A 101 2.55 15.02 3.77
C GLU A 101 2.93 15.32 2.32
N GLY A 102 2.26 14.74 1.32
CA GLY A 102 2.73 14.84 -0.07
C GLY A 102 4.03 14.07 -0.27
N ARG A 103 4.21 12.99 0.49
CA ARG A 103 5.38 12.10 0.47
C ARG A 103 4.94 10.66 0.22
N ALA A 104 5.85 9.82 -0.27
CA ALA A 104 5.62 8.39 -0.43
C ALA A 104 6.92 7.60 -0.30
N TRP A 105 6.91 6.47 0.40
CA TRP A 105 7.93 5.43 0.18
C TRP A 105 7.61 4.66 -1.11
N ASP A 106 8.48 3.73 -1.50
CA ASP A 106 8.22 2.82 -2.61
C ASP A 106 7.35 1.62 -2.20
N PRO A 107 6.08 1.54 -2.68
CA PRO A 107 5.19 0.41 -2.38
C PRO A 107 5.45 -0.79 -3.31
N GLY A 108 6.60 -0.82 -3.99
CA GLY A 108 7.05 -1.93 -4.83
C GLY A 108 7.13 -3.25 -4.08
N LEU A 109 6.76 -4.33 -4.75
CA LEU A 109 6.77 -5.69 -4.21
C LEU A 109 8.14 -6.11 -3.66
N GLU A 110 9.22 -5.66 -4.30
CA GLU A 110 10.61 -5.87 -3.90
C GLU A 110 11.00 -5.10 -2.64
N ASN A 111 10.29 -4.02 -2.34
CA ASN A 111 10.59 -3.14 -1.22
C ASN A 111 9.78 -3.49 0.04
N LEU A 112 8.68 -4.24 -0.10
CA LEU A 112 7.76 -4.50 0.99
C LEU A 112 8.04 -5.82 1.70
N TRP A 113 8.07 -5.75 3.02
CA TRP A 113 8.03 -6.89 3.92
C TRP A 113 6.80 -6.79 4.80
N VAL A 114 6.20 -7.93 5.11
CA VAL A 114 5.01 -7.98 5.95
C VAL A 114 5.30 -8.77 7.22
N HIS A 115 4.76 -8.28 8.33
CA HIS A 115 4.68 -9.02 9.58
C HIS A 115 3.35 -9.75 9.62
N VAL A 116 3.35 -10.94 10.22
CA VAL A 116 2.12 -11.68 10.50
C VAL A 116 1.96 -11.90 11.99
N ASP A 117 0.72 -11.81 12.46
CA ASP A 117 0.33 -12.08 13.84
C ASP A 117 0.43 -13.59 14.17
N ALA A 118 -0.16 -14.01 15.29
CA ALA A 118 -0.12 -15.41 15.70
C ALA A 118 -1.03 -16.30 14.85
N GLU A 119 -2.05 -15.70 14.25
CA GLU A 119 -3.08 -16.29 13.40
C GLU A 119 -2.62 -16.37 11.94
N GLY A 120 -1.49 -15.73 11.60
CA GLY A 120 -0.91 -15.72 10.27
C GLY A 120 -1.48 -14.63 9.36
N THR A 121 -2.22 -13.67 9.91
CA THR A 121 -2.77 -12.53 9.18
C THR A 121 -1.74 -11.41 9.12
N ILE A 122 -1.69 -10.70 7.99
CA ILE A 122 -0.81 -9.53 7.85
C ILE A 122 -1.34 -8.41 8.74
N ASP A 123 -0.56 -8.05 9.75
CA ASP A 123 -0.91 -7.00 10.72
C ASP A 123 -0.01 -5.76 10.62
N TRP A 124 1.16 -5.88 9.97
CA TRP A 124 2.06 -4.75 9.76
C TRP A 124 2.97 -4.89 8.53
N VAL A 125 3.63 -3.79 8.18
CA VAL A 125 4.47 -3.68 6.98
C VAL A 125 5.75 -2.91 7.29
N ALA A 126 6.82 -3.28 6.60
CA ALA A 126 8.13 -2.63 6.63
C ALA A 126 8.64 -2.42 5.21
N VAL A 127 9.50 -1.42 5.04
CA VAL A 127 10.24 -1.18 3.80
C VAL A 127 11.71 -1.56 3.95
N VAL A 128 12.31 -2.06 2.88
CA VAL A 128 13.75 -2.35 2.82
C VAL A 128 14.54 -1.05 2.55
N ASP A 129 14.13 -0.33 1.52
CA ASP A 129 14.61 1.00 1.14
C ASP A 129 13.66 2.06 1.72
N PRO A 130 14.11 2.83 2.73
CA PRO A 130 13.33 3.86 3.38
C PRO A 130 13.31 5.20 2.63
N THR A 131 13.91 5.27 1.43
CA THR A 131 13.98 6.51 0.64
C THR A 131 12.60 7.04 0.31
N LEU A 132 12.31 8.24 0.82
CA LEU A 132 11.06 8.93 0.53
C LEU A 132 11.12 9.67 -0.80
N ARG A 133 9.99 9.72 -1.48
CA ARG A 133 9.71 10.62 -2.60
C ARG A 133 8.82 11.73 -2.11
N GLY A 134 9.17 12.96 -2.43
CA GLY A 134 8.42 14.15 -2.04
C GLY A 134 8.57 15.26 -3.06
N LEU A 135 7.91 16.38 -2.80
CA LEU A 135 7.91 17.51 -3.72
C LEU A 135 9.24 18.27 -3.68
N ALA A 136 9.56 18.96 -4.77
CA ALA A 136 10.77 19.77 -4.88
C ALA A 136 10.86 20.89 -3.81
N ASP A 137 9.71 21.41 -3.40
CA ASP A 137 9.53 22.52 -2.46
C ASP A 137 9.40 22.08 -0.98
N ASP A 138 9.44 20.77 -0.70
CA ASP A 138 9.33 20.23 0.66
C ASP A 138 10.64 20.40 1.44
N THR A 139 10.79 21.52 2.15
CA THR A 139 12.02 21.88 2.87
C THR A 139 12.26 21.03 4.14
N GLU A 140 11.21 20.40 4.67
CA GLU A 140 11.31 19.51 5.83
C GLU A 140 11.87 18.13 5.48
N LEU A 141 11.78 17.76 4.20
CA LEU A 141 12.23 16.47 3.72
C LEU A 141 13.75 16.49 3.47
N ARG A 142 14.52 15.89 4.38
CA ARG A 142 15.99 15.82 4.31
C ARG A 142 16.47 14.59 3.55
N GLU A 143 17.61 14.70 2.88
CA GLU A 143 18.22 13.58 2.13
C GLU A 143 18.51 12.35 3.02
N PRO A 144 18.45 11.11 2.47
CA PRO A 144 18.26 10.77 1.06
C PRO A 144 16.78 10.73 0.64
N VAL A 145 16.41 11.55 -0.35
CA VAL A 145 15.06 11.61 -0.93
C VAL A 145 15.07 11.76 -2.45
N VAL A 146 13.97 11.35 -3.08
CA VAL A 146 13.75 11.57 -4.51
C VAL A 146 12.73 12.69 -4.70
N ARG A 147 13.18 13.79 -5.29
CA ARG A 147 12.36 14.97 -5.55
C ARG A 147 11.54 14.78 -6.82
N LEU A 148 10.24 15.00 -6.73
CA LEU A 148 9.32 14.97 -7.88
C LEU A 148 8.82 16.39 -8.22
N PRO A 149 8.55 16.67 -9.50
CA PRO A 149 8.25 18.03 -9.96
C PRO A 149 6.85 18.52 -9.58
N SER A 150 5.94 17.63 -9.16
CA SER A 150 4.58 18.01 -8.76
C SER A 150 3.86 16.89 -8.00
N GLU A 151 2.78 17.24 -7.30
CA GLU A 151 1.85 16.29 -6.68
C GLU A 151 1.27 15.30 -7.70
N SER A 152 1.02 15.77 -8.93
CA SER A 152 0.56 14.91 -10.03
C SER A 152 1.61 13.87 -10.42
N ALA A 153 2.90 14.23 -10.43
CA ALA A 153 3.98 13.28 -10.71
C ALA A 153 4.09 12.23 -9.59
N LEU A 154 3.99 12.66 -8.33
CA LEU A 154 3.95 11.75 -7.17
C LEU A 154 2.76 10.79 -7.26
N ALA A 155 1.56 11.30 -7.51
CA ALA A 155 0.35 10.50 -7.59
C ALA A 155 0.43 9.44 -8.70
N VAL A 156 0.92 9.81 -9.89
CA VAL A 156 1.10 8.86 -11.01
C VAL A 156 2.14 7.80 -10.67
N TRP A 157 3.26 8.20 -10.05
CA TRP A 157 4.31 7.27 -9.66
C TRP A 157 3.81 6.27 -8.61
N VAL A 158 3.13 6.75 -7.56
CA VAL A 158 2.51 5.88 -6.53
C VAL A 158 1.49 4.95 -7.17
N ALA A 159 0.62 5.46 -8.04
CA ALA A 159 -0.36 4.66 -8.79
C ALA A 159 0.29 3.49 -9.51
N HIS A 160 1.34 3.79 -10.27
CA HIS A 160 2.04 2.81 -11.08
C HIS A 160 2.69 1.74 -10.21
N ARG A 161 3.38 2.14 -9.14
CA ARG A 161 4.05 1.20 -8.22
C ARG A 161 3.06 0.31 -7.50
N CYS A 162 1.98 0.89 -6.97
CA CYS A 162 0.90 0.14 -6.35
C CYS A 162 0.26 -0.86 -7.31
N HIS A 163 -0.03 -0.45 -8.56
CA HIS A 163 -0.58 -1.35 -9.57
C HIS A 163 0.38 -2.50 -9.90
N ARG A 164 1.67 -2.21 -10.09
CA ARG A 164 2.72 -3.21 -10.36
C ARG A 164 2.88 -4.23 -9.21
N THR A 165 2.60 -3.82 -7.98
CA THR A 165 2.61 -4.69 -6.80
C THR A 165 1.32 -5.52 -6.70
N LEU A 166 0.16 -4.87 -6.82
CA LEU A 166 -1.14 -5.53 -6.60
C LEU A 166 -1.58 -6.43 -7.73
N ALA A 167 -1.31 -6.09 -8.99
CA ALA A 167 -1.73 -6.89 -10.13
C ALA A 167 -1.30 -8.37 -10.04
N PRO A 168 -0.02 -8.71 -9.80
CA PRO A 168 0.37 -10.11 -9.64
C PRO A 168 -0.18 -10.75 -8.36
N LEU A 169 -0.31 -10.00 -7.27
CA LEU A 169 -0.90 -10.50 -6.02
C LEU A 169 -2.38 -10.85 -6.19
N PHE A 170 -3.15 -10.03 -6.89
CA PHE A 170 -4.55 -10.29 -7.22
C PHE A 170 -4.70 -11.46 -8.18
N ALA A 171 -3.83 -11.58 -9.19
CA ALA A 171 -3.82 -12.76 -10.07
C ALA A 171 -3.56 -14.05 -9.27
N LYS A 172 -2.59 -14.03 -8.35
CA LYS A 172 -2.31 -15.17 -7.45
C LYS A 172 -3.49 -15.44 -6.53
N LEU A 173 -4.08 -14.42 -5.90
CA LEU A 173 -5.25 -14.55 -5.03
C LEU A 173 -6.45 -15.16 -5.77
N HIS A 174 -6.68 -14.69 -6.99
CA HIS A 174 -7.74 -15.19 -7.85
C HIS A 174 -7.53 -16.67 -8.20
N ALA A 175 -6.29 -17.10 -8.46
CA ALA A 175 -5.98 -18.51 -8.68
C ALA A 175 -6.17 -19.37 -7.41
N VAL A 176 -5.59 -18.99 -6.27
CA VAL A 176 -5.66 -19.78 -5.01
C VAL A 176 -7.07 -19.86 -4.43
N SER A 177 -7.87 -18.81 -4.63
CA SER A 177 -9.27 -18.78 -4.20
C SER A 177 -10.22 -19.51 -5.17
N ALA A 178 -9.70 -20.07 -6.28
CA ALA A 178 -10.50 -20.63 -7.37
C ALA A 178 -11.55 -19.65 -7.90
N ALA A 179 -11.12 -18.41 -8.18
CA ALA A 179 -11.93 -17.32 -8.68
C ALA A 179 -13.15 -16.97 -7.80
N ALA A 180 -13.03 -17.11 -6.47
CA ALA A 180 -14.12 -16.85 -5.54
C ALA A 180 -14.74 -15.44 -5.71
N ILE A 181 -13.91 -14.45 -6.06
CA ILE A 181 -14.34 -13.13 -6.49
C ILE A 181 -13.65 -12.72 -7.81
N PRO A 182 -14.31 -11.93 -8.67
CA PRO A 182 -13.70 -11.37 -9.87
C PRO A 182 -12.53 -10.43 -9.56
N LEU A 183 -11.52 -10.38 -10.44
CA LEU A 183 -10.43 -9.39 -10.35
C LEU A 183 -10.95 -7.95 -10.32
N ALA A 184 -12.02 -7.66 -11.07
CA ALA A 184 -12.67 -6.36 -11.05
C ALA A 184 -13.12 -5.95 -9.64
N THR A 185 -13.65 -6.90 -8.84
CA THR A 185 -14.04 -6.64 -7.45
C THR A 185 -12.83 -6.23 -6.61
N MET A 186 -11.69 -6.90 -6.77
CA MET A 186 -10.46 -6.52 -6.05
C MET A 186 -9.98 -5.11 -6.41
N TRP A 187 -10.07 -4.72 -7.70
CA TRP A 187 -9.76 -3.36 -8.13
C TRP A 187 -10.78 -2.31 -7.66
N GLN A 188 -12.04 -2.67 -7.43
CA GLN A 188 -12.98 -1.77 -6.78
C GLN A 188 -12.57 -1.48 -5.33
N LEU A 189 -12.06 -2.48 -4.58
CA LEU A 189 -11.55 -2.28 -3.22
C LEU A 189 -10.38 -1.28 -3.21
N VAL A 190 -9.52 -1.34 -4.22
CA VAL A 190 -8.42 -0.38 -4.43
C VAL A 190 -8.96 1.05 -4.59
N GLY A 191 -9.99 1.24 -5.42
CA GLY A 191 -10.66 2.54 -5.59
C GLY A 191 -11.30 3.04 -4.29
N SER A 192 -12.04 2.17 -3.59
CA SER A 192 -12.65 2.48 -2.30
C SER A 192 -11.63 2.86 -1.23
N ALA A 193 -10.50 2.16 -1.16
CA ALA A 193 -9.42 2.44 -0.20
C ALA A 193 -8.79 3.82 -0.43
N VAL A 194 -8.57 4.23 -1.68
CA VAL A 194 -8.06 5.58 -1.98
C VAL A 194 -9.04 6.65 -1.59
N VAL A 195 -10.32 6.50 -1.94
CA VAL A 195 -11.36 7.47 -1.57
C VAL A 195 -11.51 7.54 -0.05
N THR A 196 -11.42 6.41 0.64
CA THR A 196 -11.51 6.36 2.11
C THR A 196 -10.31 7.01 2.78
N ALA A 197 -9.08 6.71 2.35
CA ALA A 197 -7.88 7.34 2.89
C ALA A 197 -7.89 8.86 2.64
N ALA A 198 -8.32 9.27 1.45
CA ALA A 198 -8.47 10.66 1.06
C ALA A 198 -9.40 11.50 1.95
N THR A 199 -10.45 10.89 2.49
CA THR A 199 -11.44 11.57 3.32
C THR A 199 -11.13 11.43 4.81
N GLN A 200 -10.76 10.22 5.25
CA GLN A 200 -10.55 9.92 6.66
C GLN A 200 -9.22 10.47 7.19
N VAL A 201 -8.13 10.38 6.42
CA VAL A 201 -6.81 10.81 6.93
C VAL A 201 -6.78 12.30 7.29
N PRO A 202 -7.32 13.23 6.46
CA PRO A 202 -7.40 14.63 6.86
C PRO A 202 -8.22 14.87 8.13
N GLN A 203 -9.34 14.14 8.29
CA GLN A 203 -10.20 14.22 9.47
C GLN A 203 -9.46 13.73 10.73
N LEU A 204 -8.78 12.59 10.64
CA LEU A 204 -7.96 12.04 11.73
C LEU A 204 -6.77 12.95 12.09
N ALA A 205 -6.23 13.67 11.11
CA ALA A 205 -5.14 14.63 11.31
C ALA A 205 -5.61 16.00 11.86
N GLY A 206 -6.92 16.24 11.97
CA GLY A 206 -7.46 17.55 12.34
C GLY A 206 -7.16 18.65 11.31
N THR A 207 -6.93 18.27 10.04
CA THR A 207 -6.57 19.20 8.95
C THR A 207 -7.78 19.53 8.06
N CYS A 208 -7.79 20.72 7.45
CA CYS A 208 -8.88 21.15 6.58
C CYS A 208 -9.03 20.24 5.35
N GLU A 209 -10.25 19.73 5.12
CA GLU A 209 -10.59 18.81 4.02
C GLU A 209 -10.19 19.33 2.63
N LEU A 210 -10.11 20.65 2.42
CA LEU A 210 -9.82 21.27 1.13
C LEU A 210 -8.40 20.96 0.60
N THR A 211 -7.39 20.88 1.47
CA THR A 211 -6.00 20.56 1.09
C THR A 211 -5.86 19.07 0.75
N GLY A 212 -6.46 18.20 1.57
CA GLY A 212 -6.54 16.76 1.28
C GLY A 212 -7.30 16.47 -0.01
N MET A 213 -8.47 17.10 -0.22
CA MET A 213 -9.27 16.94 -1.43
C MET A 213 -8.57 17.43 -2.70
N ARG A 214 -7.73 18.48 -2.65
CA ARG A 214 -6.93 18.91 -3.82
C ARG A 214 -5.93 17.84 -4.26
N ARG A 215 -5.17 17.27 -3.33
CA ARG A 215 -4.21 16.18 -3.57
C ARG A 215 -4.91 14.93 -4.11
N VAL A 216 -6.12 14.66 -3.61
CA VAL A 216 -6.92 13.49 -3.98
C VAL A 216 -7.59 13.63 -5.34
N ARG A 217 -8.12 14.80 -5.69
CA ARG A 217 -8.72 15.02 -7.03
C ARG A 217 -7.72 14.74 -8.15
N GLN A 218 -6.43 14.98 -7.90
CA GLN A 218 -5.36 14.61 -8.83
C GLN A 218 -5.06 13.10 -8.81
N CYS A 219 -5.03 12.47 -7.63
CA CYS A 219 -4.78 11.04 -7.48
C CYS A 219 -5.90 10.17 -8.08
N SER A 220 -7.16 10.43 -7.72
CA SER A 220 -8.35 9.69 -8.19
C SER A 220 -8.56 9.77 -9.71
N ARG A 221 -8.54 10.99 -10.30
CA ARG A 221 -8.76 11.16 -11.75
C ARG A 221 -7.69 10.46 -12.60
N ARG A 222 -6.45 10.42 -12.12
CA ARG A 222 -5.35 9.77 -12.85
C ARG A 222 -5.27 8.27 -12.60
N TRP A 223 -5.59 7.79 -11.40
CA TRP A 223 -5.70 6.36 -11.12
C TRP A 223 -6.67 5.66 -12.06
N SER A 224 -7.87 6.23 -12.27
CA SER A 224 -8.82 5.71 -13.25
C SER A 224 -8.26 5.72 -14.68
N THR A 225 -7.41 6.69 -15.03
CA THR A 225 -6.86 6.81 -16.39
C THR A 225 -5.66 5.89 -16.64
N SER A 226 -4.82 5.66 -15.63
CA SER A 226 -3.65 4.76 -15.73
C SER A 226 -4.03 3.30 -15.63
N VAL A 227 -4.98 2.94 -14.74
CA VAL A 227 -5.50 1.56 -14.64
C VAL A 227 -6.24 1.16 -15.92
N CYS A 228 -7.11 2.02 -16.46
CA CYS A 228 -7.81 1.73 -17.72
C CYS A 228 -6.90 1.66 -18.96
N ARG A 229 -5.72 2.31 -18.97
CA ARG A 229 -4.75 2.16 -20.08
C ARG A 229 -3.96 0.85 -20.01
N CYS A 230 -3.75 0.30 -18.82
CA CYS A 230 -3.05 -0.98 -18.66
C CYS A 230 -3.94 -2.18 -19.03
N GLU A 231 -5.27 -2.03 -19.03
CA GLU A 231 -6.22 -3.10 -19.38
C GLU A 231 -6.55 -3.19 -20.88
N ALA A 232 -6.06 -2.30 -21.75
CA ALA A 232 -6.31 -2.40 -23.19
C ALA A 232 -5.32 -3.37 -23.87
N PRO A 233 -5.73 -4.56 -24.34
CA PRO A 233 -4.89 -5.37 -25.21
C PRO A 233 -4.74 -4.62 -26.52
N ARG A 234 -3.50 -4.39 -26.97
CA ARG A 234 -3.25 -3.97 -28.35
C ARG A 234 -3.57 -5.14 -29.27
N PHE A 235 -4.84 -5.30 -29.66
CA PHE A 235 -5.18 -6.08 -30.84
C PHE A 235 -4.65 -5.32 -32.05
N GLY A 236 -3.58 -5.86 -32.64
CA GLY A 236 -2.97 -5.32 -33.84
C GLY A 236 -3.95 -5.36 -35.01
N ALA A 237 -4.32 -4.19 -35.51
CA ALA A 237 -4.89 -4.05 -36.85
C ALA A 237 -3.77 -4.20 -37.88
N GLY A 238 -3.34 -5.44 -38.11
CA GLY A 238 -2.51 -5.82 -39.24
C GLY A 238 -3.40 -6.22 -40.41
N ALA A 239 -4.01 -5.25 -41.08
CA ALA A 239 -4.63 -5.45 -42.39
C ALA A 239 -3.94 -4.52 -43.39
N ARG A 240 -2.89 -5.02 -44.04
CA ARG A 240 -2.46 -4.49 -45.34
C ARG A 240 -2.65 -5.57 -46.39
N SER A 241 -3.67 -5.29 -47.21
CA SER A 241 -3.86 -5.81 -48.55
C SER A 241 -2.57 -5.73 -49.37
N LEU A 242 -2.16 -6.85 -49.95
CA LEU A 242 -1.31 -6.90 -51.13
C LEU A 242 -2.02 -7.78 -52.18
N ARG A 243 -2.69 -7.11 -53.11
CA ARG A 243 -2.64 -7.41 -54.53
C ARG A 243 -2.17 -6.14 -55.21
#